data_AF-A0A674EIT5-F1
#
_entry.id   AF-A0A674EIT5-F1
#
_cell.length_a   1.000
_cell.length_b   1.000
_cell.length_c   1.000
_cell.angle_alpha   90.00
_cell.angle_beta   90.00
_cell.angle_gamma   90.00
#
_symmetry.space_group_name_H-M   'P 1'
#
loop_
_entity.id
_entity.type
_entity.pdbx_description
1 polymer ?
#
loop_
_entity_poly.entity_id
_entity_poly.type
_entity_poly.pdbx_seq_one_letter_code
_entity_poly.pdbx_strand_id
1 'polypeptide(L)'
;MSATGTRVKDSGKSLHERTIECRENGYLLSGKKIGTGAFSKVYLGYATPNKISKNYKLANDLRSKNHNMVAIKIISINEAPLEYSKKFLHREIYALNATYRHPGVVSVVRVQTPNTSD
;
A
#
# COMPACT_ATOMS: atom_id res chain seq x y z
N MET A 1 -26.75 -25.04 20.81
CA MET A 1 -26.39 -24.74 19.40
C MET A 1 -26.04 -23.25 19.34
N SER A 2 -24.80 -22.89 19.68
CA SER A 2 -23.71 -22.52 18.75
C SER A 2 -24.04 -21.41 17.75
N ALA A 3 -23.46 -20.24 17.97
CA ALA A 3 -22.53 -19.60 17.03
C ALA A 3 -21.87 -18.38 17.69
N THR A 4 -20.77 -18.63 18.41
CA THR A 4 -19.78 -17.61 18.76
C THR A 4 -19.17 -17.06 17.47
N GLY A 5 -19.65 -15.90 17.03
CA GLY A 5 -18.99 -15.10 16.00
C GLY A 5 -17.76 -14.42 16.61
N THR A 6 -16.63 -15.13 16.65
CA THR A 6 -15.34 -14.56 17.03
C THR A 6 -14.98 -13.52 15.98
N ARG A 7 -15.29 -12.25 16.27
CA ARG A 7 -14.82 -11.09 15.51
C ARG A 7 -13.30 -11.10 15.62
N VAL A 8 -12.62 -11.55 14.58
CA VAL A 8 -11.16 -11.56 14.50
C VAL A 8 -10.71 -10.12 14.74
N LYS A 9 -10.09 -9.91 15.90
CA LYS A 9 -9.58 -8.63 16.35
C LYS A 9 -8.47 -8.24 15.37
N ASP A 10 -8.69 -7.16 14.60
CA ASP A 10 -7.69 -6.52 13.73
C ASP A 10 -6.55 -6.02 14.66
N SER A 11 -5.62 -6.91 15.04
CA SER A 11 -4.50 -6.57 15.92
C SER A 11 -3.27 -6.18 15.11
N GLY A 12 -3.48 -5.38 14.07
CA GLY A 12 -2.48 -4.59 13.39
C GLY A 12 -2.91 -3.14 13.41
N LYS A 13 -1.95 -2.21 13.41
CA LYS A 13 -2.14 -0.74 13.45
C LYS A 13 -3.51 -0.28 12.93
N SER A 14 -4.24 0.47 13.75
CA SER A 14 -5.52 1.09 13.43
C SER A 14 -5.45 1.86 12.12
N LEU A 15 -6.60 2.03 11.45
CA LEU A 15 -6.67 2.84 10.22
C LEU A 15 -6.14 4.27 10.45
N HIS A 16 -6.27 4.78 11.67
CA HIS A 16 -5.74 6.07 12.08
C HIS A 16 -4.21 6.11 12.01
N GLU A 17 -3.51 5.16 12.63
CA GLU A 17 -2.05 5.05 12.57
C GLU A 17 -1.56 4.88 11.13
N ARG A 18 -2.25 4.07 10.33
CA ARG A 18 -1.95 3.90 8.90
C ARG A 18 -2.11 5.21 8.12
N THR A 19 -3.09 6.03 8.48
CA THR A 19 -3.34 7.34 7.86
C THR A 19 -2.21 8.34 8.20
N ILE A 20 -1.75 8.33 9.45
CA ILE A 20 -0.60 9.14 9.89
C ILE A 20 0.66 8.72 9.12
N GLU A 21 0.97 7.42 9.09
CA GLU A 21 2.14 6.89 8.39
C GLU A 21 2.12 7.22 6.88
N CYS A 22 0.95 7.14 6.24
CA CYS A 22 0.79 7.56 4.85
C CYS A 22 1.08 9.05 4.68
N ARG A 23 0.56 9.90 5.58
CA ARG A 23 0.74 11.35 5.54
C ARG A 23 2.20 11.74 5.66
N GLU A 24 2.92 11.17 6.62
CA GLU A 24 4.36 11.37 6.80
C GLU A 24 5.16 10.98 5.55
N ASN A 25 4.70 9.95 4.84
CA ASN A 25 5.30 9.49 3.60
C ASN A 25 4.86 10.28 2.35
N GLY A 26 4.02 11.30 2.53
CA GLY A 26 3.56 12.21 1.48
C GLY A 26 2.31 11.74 0.73
N TYR A 27 1.47 10.90 1.35
CA TYR A 27 0.22 10.39 0.79
C TYR A 27 -0.98 10.65 1.71
N LEU A 28 -2.12 11.01 1.14
CA LEU A 28 -3.39 11.17 1.86
C LEU A 28 -4.27 9.94 1.63
N LEU A 29 -4.58 9.18 2.68
CA LEU A 29 -5.43 8.00 2.59
C LEU A 29 -6.92 8.42 2.59
N SER A 30 -7.70 7.97 1.61
CA SER A 30 -9.10 8.45 1.42
C SER A 30 -10.15 7.71 2.27
N GLY A 31 -9.75 6.77 3.14
CA GLY A 31 -10.66 5.88 3.87
C GLY A 31 -11.37 4.84 2.98
N LYS A 32 -11.48 5.07 1.67
CA LYS A 32 -12.07 4.14 0.70
C LYS A 32 -11.18 2.93 0.48
N LYS A 33 -11.61 1.78 1.00
CA LYS A 33 -11.01 0.47 0.70
C LYS A 33 -11.45 0.01 -0.70
N ILE A 34 -10.49 -0.31 -1.55
CA ILE A 34 -10.71 -0.75 -2.94
C ILE A 34 -10.30 -2.20 -3.18
N GLY A 35 -9.64 -2.85 -2.21
CA GLY A 35 -9.26 -4.25 -2.30
C GLY A 35 -8.98 -4.87 -0.95
N THR A 36 -9.13 -6.18 -0.85
CA THR A 36 -8.77 -6.99 0.33
C THR A 36 -8.07 -8.25 -0.16
N GLY A 37 -6.91 -8.56 0.41
CA GLY A 37 -6.22 -9.83 0.24
C GLY A 37 -6.03 -10.53 1.58
N ALA A 38 -5.44 -11.72 1.58
CA ALA A 38 -5.28 -12.55 2.79
C ALA A 38 -4.60 -11.81 3.95
N PHE A 39 -3.54 -11.04 3.66
CA PHE A 39 -2.77 -10.27 4.67
C PHE A 39 -2.63 -8.79 4.30
N SER A 40 -3.51 -8.28 3.43
CA SER A 40 -3.40 -6.92 2.95
C SER A 40 -4.75 -6.26 2.70
N LYS A 41 -4.77 -4.93 2.84
CA LYS A 41 -5.91 -4.08 2.50
C LYS A 41 -5.40 -3.02 1.51
N VAL A 42 -6.13 -2.81 0.43
CA VAL A 42 -5.79 -1.79 -0.57
C VAL A 42 -6.77 -0.65 -0.45
N TYR A 43 -6.25 0.57 -0.33
CA TYR A 43 -7.03 1.79 -0.20
C TYR A 43 -6.74 2.73 -1.36
N LEU A 44 -7.74 3.53 -1.74
CA LEU A 44 -7.50 4.70 -2.56
C LEU A 44 -6.81 5.77 -1.71
N GLY A 45 -5.78 6.38 -2.26
CA GLY A 45 -5.12 7.54 -1.66
C GLY A 45 -4.70 8.56 -2.72
N TYR A 46 -4.09 9.64 -2.26
CA TYR A 46 -3.64 10.75 -3.10
C TYR A 46 -2.19 11.11 -2.80
N ALA A 47 -1.38 11.27 -3.83
CA ALA A 47 -0.02 11.78 -3.67
C ALA A 47 -0.07 13.29 -3.39
N THR A 48 0.66 13.74 -2.36
CA THR A 48 0.80 15.18 -2.08
C THR A 48 1.69 15.86 -3.12
N PRO A 49 1.55 17.18 -3.37
CA PRO A 49 2.40 17.90 -4.31
C PRO A 49 3.90 17.75 -4.03
N ASN A 50 4.29 17.76 -2.75
CA ASN A 50 5.68 17.53 -2.32
C ASN A 50 6.19 16.12 -2.67
N LYS A 51 5.32 15.10 -2.59
CA LYS A 51 5.69 13.74 -2.98
C LYS A 51 5.85 13.62 -4.49
N ILE A 52 4.96 14.27 -5.24
CA ILE A 52 4.98 14.32 -6.70
C ILE A 52 6.26 15.02 -7.20
N SER A 53 6.61 16.18 -6.65
CA SER A 53 7.80 16.93 -7.08
C SER A 53 9.10 16.18 -6.86
N LYS A 54 9.17 15.32 -5.83
CA LYS A 54 10.37 14.53 -5.48
C LYS A 54 10.48 13.18 -6.20
N ASN A 55 9.44 12.73 -6.91
CA ASN A 55 9.46 11.43 -7.59
C ASN A 55 9.01 11.59 -9.05
N TYR A 56 9.99 11.68 -9.96
CA TYR A 56 9.74 11.88 -11.39
C TYR A 56 8.88 10.76 -12.01
N LYS A 57 9.09 9.50 -11.60
CA LYS A 57 8.29 8.36 -12.09
C LYS A 57 6.82 8.51 -11.70
N LEU A 58 6.55 8.86 -10.44
CA LEU A 58 5.21 9.15 -9.94
C LEU A 58 4.60 10.34 -10.68
N ALA A 59 5.34 11.43 -10.79
CA ALA A 59 4.86 12.65 -11.43
C ALA A 59 4.50 12.43 -12.90
N ASN A 60 5.31 11.67 -13.63
CA ASN A 60 5.05 11.36 -15.03
C ASN A 60 3.77 10.52 -15.21
N ASP A 61 3.59 9.47 -14.39
CA ASP A 61 2.41 8.60 -14.46
C ASP A 61 1.11 9.33 -14.07
N LEU A 62 1.16 10.15 -13.03
CA LEU A 62 0.00 10.92 -12.57
C LEU A 62 -0.38 12.03 -13.57
N ARG A 63 0.61 12.70 -14.18
CA ARG A 63 0.39 13.73 -15.19
C ARG A 63 -0.23 13.16 -16.46
N SER A 64 0.24 12.01 -16.95
CA SER A 64 -0.31 11.38 -18.16
C SER A 64 -1.77 10.92 -17.96
N LYS A 65 -2.16 10.63 -16.71
CA LYS A 65 -3.53 10.22 -16.33
C LYS A 65 -4.41 11.37 -15.83
N ASN A 66 -3.88 12.58 -15.76
CA ASN A 66 -4.57 13.78 -15.28
C ASN A 66 -5.25 13.64 -13.89
N HIS A 67 -4.58 12.98 -12.94
CA HIS A 67 -5.05 12.85 -11.56
C HIS A 67 -3.89 12.63 -10.59
N ASN A 68 -4.11 12.77 -9.28
CA ASN A 68 -3.11 12.46 -8.24
C ASN A 68 -3.44 11.20 -7.41
N MET A 69 -4.39 10.39 -7.87
CA MET A 69 -4.82 9.15 -7.20
C MET A 69 -3.78 8.03 -7.29
N VAL A 70 -3.64 7.28 -6.20
CA VAL A 70 -2.79 6.08 -6.09
C VAL A 70 -3.52 4.97 -5.33
N ALA A 71 -3.16 3.72 -5.61
CA ALA A 71 -3.55 2.59 -4.77
C ALA A 71 -2.47 2.35 -3.71
N ILE A 72 -2.87 2.32 -2.43
CA ILE A 72 -1.98 2.07 -1.29
C ILE A 72 -2.32 0.69 -0.73
N LYS A 73 -1.45 -0.28 -0.98
CA LYS A 73 -1.55 -1.64 -0.43
C LYS A 73 -0.82 -1.70 0.91
N ILE A 74 -1.58 -1.87 1.98
CA ILE A 74 -1.05 -1.98 3.35
C ILE A 74 -1.04 -3.45 3.73
N ILE A 75 0.13 -3.96 4.10
CA ILE A 75 0.36 -5.37 4.42
C ILE A 75 0.50 -5.50 5.95
N SER A 76 -0.27 -6.41 6.55
CA SER A 76 -0.14 -6.76 7.97
C SER A 76 0.97 -7.81 8.12
N ILE A 77 2.24 -7.38 8.24
CA ILE A 77 3.39 -8.30 8.34
C ILE A 77 3.28 -9.24 9.54
N ASN A 78 2.72 -8.77 10.66
CA ASN A 78 2.54 -9.58 11.87
C ASN A 78 1.49 -10.69 11.71
N GLU A 79 0.54 -10.52 10.77
CA GLU A 79 -0.52 -11.49 10.49
C GLU A 79 -0.13 -12.44 9.34
N ALA A 80 0.91 -12.10 8.58
CA ALA A 80 1.37 -12.89 7.45
C ALA A 80 2.40 -13.95 7.89
N PRO A 81 2.40 -15.15 7.28
CA PRO A 81 3.47 -16.11 7.47
C PRO A 81 4.84 -15.49 7.17
N LEU A 82 5.88 -15.89 7.91
CA LEU A 82 7.24 -15.38 7.71
C LEU A 82 7.75 -15.58 6.26
N GLU A 83 7.30 -16.65 5.60
CA GLU A 83 7.62 -16.91 4.20
C GLU A 83 7.01 -15.86 3.24
N TYR A 84 5.88 -15.26 3.61
CA TYR A 84 5.26 -14.19 2.85
C TYR A 84 6.14 -12.96 2.79
N SER A 85 6.64 -12.49 3.94
CA SER A 85 7.55 -11.34 3.97
C SER A 85 8.89 -11.66 3.33
N LYS A 86 9.47 -12.84 3.60
CA LYS A 86 10.81 -13.21 3.10
C LYS A 86 10.85 -13.55 1.61
N LYS A 87 9.79 -14.11 1.02
CA LYS A 87 9.78 -14.56 -0.38
C LYS A 87 8.71 -13.89 -1.22
N PHE A 88 7.44 -13.99 -0.82
CA PHE A 88 6.33 -13.60 -1.69
C PHE A 88 6.26 -12.09 -1.93
N LEU A 89 6.50 -11.26 -0.92
CA LEU A 89 6.56 -9.80 -1.09
C LEU A 89 7.71 -9.37 -1.99
N HIS A 90 8.90 -9.94 -1.80
CA HIS A 90 10.06 -9.63 -2.63
C HIS A 90 9.81 -10.00 -4.10
N ARG A 91 9.20 -11.17 -4.35
CA ARG A 91 8.81 -11.60 -5.71
C ARG A 91 7.76 -10.70 -6.33
N GLU A 92 6.74 -10.31 -5.57
CA GLU A 92 5.69 -9.40 -6.05
C GLU A 92 6.29 -8.05 -6.46
N ILE A 93 7.13 -7.46 -5.60
CA ILE A 93 7.82 -6.19 -5.89
C ILE A 93 8.75 -6.34 -7.10
N TYR A 94 9.52 -7.43 -7.16
CA TYR A 94 10.42 -7.69 -8.28
C TYR A 94 9.68 -7.81 -9.62
N ALA A 95 8.59 -8.58 -9.67
CA ALA A 95 7.79 -8.76 -10.88
C ALA A 95 7.16 -7.45 -11.38
N LEU A 96 6.65 -6.62 -10.45
CA LEU A 96 6.06 -5.33 -10.79
C LEU A 96 7.11 -4.29 -11.22
N ASN A 97 8.33 -4.37 -10.68
CA ASN A 97 9.43 -3.54 -11.14
C ASN A 97 9.96 -3.97 -12.51
N ALA A 98 10.03 -5.28 -12.78
CA ALA A 98 10.47 -5.84 -14.06
C ALA A 98 9.53 -5.48 -15.22
N THR A 99 8.25 -5.28 -14.93
CA THR A 99 7.19 -4.93 -15.90
C THR A 99 6.80 -3.45 -15.88
N TYR A 100 7.65 -2.60 -15.29
CA TYR A 100 7.40 -1.17 -15.15
C TYR A 100 7.00 -0.51 -16.48
N ARG A 101 5.87 0.22 -16.48
CA ARG A 101 5.24 0.90 -17.64
C ARG A 101 4.68 0.00 -18.73
N HIS A 102 4.57 -1.31 -18.52
CA HIS A 102 3.82 -2.14 -19.44
C HIS A 102 2.32 -1.72 -19.43
N PRO A 103 1.69 -1.41 -20.58
CA PRO A 103 0.33 -0.85 -20.60
C PRO A 103 -0.74 -1.71 -19.92
N GLY A 104 -0.55 -3.04 -19.93
CA GLY A 104 -1.46 -4.00 -19.31
C GLY A 104 -1.12 -4.39 -17.86
N VAL A 105 -0.08 -3.82 -17.25
CA VAL A 105 0.39 -4.20 -15.91
C VAL A 105 0.43 -3.01 -14.97
N VAL A 106 -0.04 -3.20 -13.74
CA VAL A 106 0.04 -2.18 -12.70
C VAL A 106 1.50 -1.88 -12.36
N SER A 107 1.86 -0.61 -12.23
CA SER A 107 3.23 -0.21 -11.89
C SER A 107 3.35 0.12 -10.41
N VAL A 108 4.39 -0.43 -9.76
CA VAL A 108 4.77 -0.02 -8.41
C VAL A 108 5.69 1.20 -8.50
N VAL A 109 5.31 2.25 -7.80
CA VAL A 109 6.09 3.51 -7.79
C VAL A 109 7.01 3.61 -6.59
N ARG A 110 6.57 3.07 -5.44
CA ARG A 110 7.35 3.05 -4.20
C ARG A 110 6.87 1.93 -3.29
N VAL A 111 7.82 1.33 -2.60
CA VAL A 111 7.59 0.46 -1.45
C VAL A 111 8.10 1.19 -0.21
N GLN A 112 7.35 1.14 0.89
CA GLN A 112 7.72 1.76 2.15
C GLN A 112 7.65 0.68 3.23
N THR A 113 8.76 0.48 3.94
CA THR A 113 8.77 -0.30 5.18
C THR A 113 8.29 0.58 6.33
N PRO A 114 7.74 -0.01 7.41
CA PRO A 114 7.36 0.75 8.58
C PRO A 114 8.52 1.63 9.03
N ASN A 115 8.23 2.88 9.40
CA ASN A 115 9.20 3.71 10.10
C ASN A 115 9.53 2.99 11.42
N THR A 116 10.74 2.46 11.56
CA THR A 116 11.27 2.04 12.85
C THR A 116 11.47 3.31 13.67
N SER A 117 10.70 3.48 14.73
CA SER A 117 11.09 4.33 15.84
C SER A 117 12.24 3.59 16.53
N ASP A 118 13.47 4.08 16.38
CA ASP A 118 14.58 3.69 17.26
C ASP A 118 14.28 4.12 18.70
#